data_AF-A0A836W7A3-F1
#
_entry.id   AF-A0A836W7A3-F1
#
_cell.length_a   1.000
_cell.length_b   1.000
_cell.length_c   1.000
_cell.angle_alpha   90.00
_cell.angle_beta   90.00
_cell.angle_gamma   90.00
#
_symmetry.space_group_name_H-M   'P 1'
#
loop_
_entity.id
_entity.type
_entity.pdbx_description
1 polymer ?
#
loop_
_entity_poly.entity_id
_entity_poly.type
_entity_poly.pdbx_seq_one_letter_code
_entity_poly.pdbx_strand_id
1 'polypeptide(L)'
;MLTSSSLSHQTRFFRTLIFWQGSIDELHSHTPFKKKPRTYREKARKAYLAIVKRRRPGKKLYRKGNKQQLQYLRRNFSHIEKMLDSLAGKDIPLSHKRLRQYWIIQTLFAQQEMMYQNKSQRCDDRIVSISQPHVRPIIRGKLNKAVEFGAKLSFSLTADKIACVDELRWDAFNEARI
;
A
#
# COMPACT_ATOMS: atom_id res chain seq x y z
N MET A 1 14.02 10.93 20.37
CA MET A 1 12.71 10.59 20.99
C MET A 1 11.67 10.47 19.88
N LEU A 2 10.93 9.35 19.81
CA LEU A 2 10.01 9.08 18.71
C LEU A 2 8.62 9.61 19.05
N THR A 3 8.20 10.68 18.36
CA THR A 3 6.86 11.22 18.50
C THR A 3 5.82 10.23 17.97
N SER A 4 4.71 10.16 18.71
CA SER A 4 3.56 9.25 18.54
C SER A 4 2.85 9.34 17.19
N SER A 5 3.20 10.30 16.33
CA SER A 5 2.57 10.59 15.04
C SER A 5 3.11 9.75 13.87
N SER A 6 4.31 9.19 13.98
CA SER A 6 4.91 8.31 12.95
C SER A 6 4.30 6.91 12.92
N LEU A 7 3.72 6.47 14.04
CA LEU A 7 3.07 5.16 14.21
C LEU A 7 1.61 5.12 13.73
N SER A 8 0.93 6.27 13.63
CA SER A 8 -0.50 6.32 13.25
C SER A 8 -0.75 6.31 11.74
N HIS A 9 0.28 6.50 10.91
CA HIS A 9 0.13 6.64 9.46
C HIS A 9 0.61 5.42 8.65
N GLN A 10 1.15 4.39 9.32
CA GLN A 10 1.37 3.07 8.73
C GLN A 10 0.12 2.16 8.83
N THR A 11 -0.99 2.69 9.36
CA THR A 11 -2.19 1.94 9.73
C THR A 11 -3.19 1.75 8.59
N ARG A 12 -2.90 2.24 7.37
CA ARG A 12 -3.65 1.91 6.15
C ARG A 12 -3.04 0.75 5.34
N PHE A 13 -2.05 0.08 5.90
CA PHE A 13 -1.23 -0.91 5.18
C PHE A 13 -1.93 -2.26 4.92
N PHE A 14 -3.05 -2.58 5.59
CA PHE A 14 -3.66 -3.93 5.51
C PHE A 14 -5.15 -3.98 5.21
N ARG A 15 -5.71 -2.96 4.56
CA ARG A 15 -6.99 -3.15 3.84
C ARG A 15 -6.83 -4.04 2.59
N THR A 16 -5.58 -4.34 2.21
CA THR A 16 -5.12 -5.23 1.12
C THR A 16 -5.65 -6.66 1.21
N LEU A 17 -5.63 -7.31 2.37
CA LEU A 17 -5.89 -8.75 2.47
C LEU A 17 -7.34 -9.18 2.22
N ILE A 18 -8.29 -8.28 2.44
CA ILE A 18 -9.73 -8.51 2.19
C ILE A 18 -10.02 -8.48 0.69
N PHE A 19 -9.19 -7.78 -0.08
CA PHE A 19 -9.38 -7.62 -1.52
C PHE A 19 -8.91 -8.85 -2.32
N TRP A 20 -7.99 -9.63 -1.74
CA TRP A 20 -7.22 -10.70 -2.39
C TRP A 20 -7.95 -12.03 -2.62
N GLN A 21 -8.94 -12.37 -1.80
CA GLN A 21 -9.67 -13.63 -1.98
C GLN A 21 -10.43 -13.66 -3.30
N GLY A 22 -11.03 -12.53 -3.72
CA GLY A 22 -11.76 -12.47 -4.98
C GLY A 22 -10.90 -12.90 -6.17
N SER A 23 -9.62 -12.50 -6.20
CA SER A 23 -8.72 -12.85 -7.30
C SER A 23 -8.26 -14.32 -7.28
N ILE A 24 -8.02 -14.90 -6.10
CA ILE A 24 -7.69 -16.34 -6.01
C ILE A 24 -8.91 -17.19 -6.38
N ASP A 25 -10.10 -16.76 -5.98
CA ASP A 25 -11.36 -17.47 -6.23
C ASP A 25 -11.70 -17.42 -7.72
N GLU A 26 -11.55 -16.25 -8.35
CA GLU A 26 -11.72 -16.00 -9.79
C GLU A 26 -10.68 -16.78 -10.63
N LEU A 27 -9.39 -16.73 -10.27
CA LEU A 27 -8.37 -17.50 -10.99
C LEU A 27 -8.59 -19.00 -10.85
N HIS A 28 -8.96 -19.48 -9.65
CA HIS A 28 -9.10 -20.91 -9.39
C HIS A 28 -10.17 -21.56 -10.27
N SER A 29 -11.29 -20.87 -10.54
CA SER A 29 -12.35 -21.39 -11.43
C SER A 29 -11.92 -21.62 -12.87
N HIS A 30 -10.85 -20.95 -13.32
CA HIS A 30 -10.29 -21.11 -14.66
C HIS A 30 -9.09 -22.07 -14.72
N THR A 31 -8.60 -22.52 -13.57
CA THR A 31 -7.42 -23.41 -13.47
C THR A 31 -7.83 -24.88 -13.44
N PRO A 32 -6.97 -25.80 -13.91
CA PRO A 32 -7.22 -27.24 -13.83
C PRO A 32 -7.11 -27.83 -12.41
N PHE A 33 -6.89 -27.00 -11.39
CA PHE A 33 -6.63 -27.46 -10.03
C PHE A 33 -7.89 -27.98 -9.34
N LYS A 34 -7.88 -29.27 -8.98
CA LYS A 34 -8.99 -29.93 -8.24
C LYS A 34 -9.26 -29.33 -6.86
N LYS A 35 -8.22 -28.83 -6.18
CA LYS A 35 -8.32 -28.27 -4.82
C LYS A 35 -7.87 -26.83 -4.81
N LYS A 36 -8.73 -25.96 -4.28
CA LYS A 36 -8.42 -24.56 -4.05
C LYS A 36 -7.33 -24.41 -2.99
N PRO A 37 -6.32 -23.55 -3.21
CA PRO A 37 -5.30 -23.30 -2.20
C PRO A 37 -5.88 -22.73 -0.92
N ARG A 38 -5.33 -23.16 0.22
CA ARG A 38 -5.73 -22.67 1.52
C ARG A 38 -5.34 -21.20 1.68
N THR A 39 -6.31 -20.33 1.92
CA THR A 39 -6.07 -18.93 2.26
C THR A 39 -6.24 -18.69 3.76
N TYR A 40 -5.45 -17.77 4.33
CA TYR A 40 -5.45 -17.44 5.75
C TYR A 40 -6.14 -16.11 6.07
N ARG A 41 -7.09 -15.69 5.24
CA ARG A 41 -7.74 -14.37 5.28
C ARG A 41 -8.22 -13.98 6.67
N GLU A 42 -9.00 -14.85 7.33
CA GLU A 42 -9.57 -14.54 8.64
C GLU A 42 -8.48 -14.38 9.69
N LYS A 43 -7.48 -15.27 9.68
CA LYS A 43 -6.34 -15.21 10.61
C LYS A 43 -5.53 -13.93 10.37
N ALA A 44 -5.27 -13.61 9.10
CA ALA A 44 -4.53 -12.42 8.71
C ALA A 44 -5.28 -11.14 9.10
N ARG A 45 -6.59 -11.08 8.89
CA ARG A 45 -7.45 -9.96 9.33
C ARG A 45 -7.48 -9.83 10.84
N LYS A 46 -7.67 -10.92 11.59
CA LYS A 46 -7.66 -10.92 13.06
C LYS A 46 -6.32 -10.43 13.60
N ALA A 47 -5.20 -10.95 13.08
CA ALA A 47 -3.86 -10.52 13.46
C ALA A 47 -3.60 -9.03 13.18
N TYR A 48 -4.08 -8.52 12.04
CA TYR A 48 -4.02 -7.09 11.73
C TYR A 48 -4.83 -6.24 12.70
N LEU A 49 -6.11 -6.57 12.89
CA LEU A 49 -7.00 -5.81 13.78
C LEU A 49 -6.48 -5.78 15.22
N ALA A 50 -5.85 -6.86 15.68
CA ALA A 50 -5.23 -6.93 17.01
C ALA A 50 -4.11 -5.90 17.22
N ILE A 51 -3.50 -5.39 16.16
CA ILE A 51 -2.45 -4.36 16.21
C ILE A 51 -3.05 -2.97 16.07
N VAL A 52 -3.93 -2.78 15.08
CA VAL A 52 -4.54 -1.47 14.75
C VAL A 52 -5.43 -0.96 15.86
N LYS A 53 -6.16 -1.86 16.53
CA LYS A 53 -7.06 -1.49 17.62
C LYS A 53 -6.31 -1.04 18.88
N ARG A 54 -4.99 -1.23 18.94
CA ARG A 54 -4.18 -0.76 20.08
C ARG A 54 -3.81 0.71 19.87
N ARG A 55 -4.03 1.55 20.87
CA ARG A 55 -3.70 2.99 20.83
C ARG A 55 -2.21 3.26 20.59
N ARG A 56 -1.32 2.46 21.20
CA ARG A 56 0.14 2.62 21.11
C ARG A 56 0.83 1.24 21.02
N PRO A 57 0.81 0.58 19.85
CA PRO A 57 1.52 -0.68 19.67
C PRO A 57 3.04 -0.44 19.75
N GLY A 58 3.73 -1.19 20.62
CA GLY A 58 5.19 -1.11 20.71
C GLY A 58 5.88 -1.60 19.44
N LYS A 59 7.11 -1.13 19.20
CA LYS A 59 7.92 -1.47 18.00
C LYS A 59 8.03 -2.97 17.74
N LYS A 60 8.25 -3.77 18.79
CA LYS A 60 8.37 -5.24 18.69
C LYS A 60 7.08 -5.87 18.15
N LEU A 61 5.93 -5.43 18.66
CA LEU A 61 4.62 -5.91 18.22
C LEU A 61 4.35 -5.50 16.77
N TYR A 62 4.63 -4.25 16.43
CA TYR A 62 4.46 -3.74 15.06
C TYR A 62 5.31 -4.54 14.07
N ARG A 63 6.59 -4.77 14.39
CA ARG A 63 7.50 -5.57 13.57
C ARG A 63 7.02 -7.02 13.44
N LYS A 64 6.56 -7.65 14.51
CA LYS A 64 5.97 -9.00 14.47
C LYS A 64 4.75 -9.05 13.56
N GLY A 65 3.87 -8.06 13.67
CA GLY A 65 2.70 -7.90 12.81
C GLY A 65 3.03 -7.79 11.34
N ASN A 66 3.89 -6.85 10.99
CA ASN A 66 4.30 -6.65 9.60
C ASN A 66 4.91 -7.92 9.02
N LYS A 67 5.77 -8.63 9.77
CA LYS A 67 6.31 -9.92 9.34
C LYS A 67 5.19 -10.92 9.01
N GLN A 68 4.23 -11.10 9.92
CA GLN A 68 3.11 -12.04 9.70
C GLN A 68 2.30 -11.69 8.46
N GLN A 69 2.00 -10.40 8.27
CA GLN A 69 1.21 -9.96 7.14
C GLN A 69 1.94 -10.09 5.81
N LEU A 70 3.24 -9.76 5.76
CA LEU A 70 4.10 -10.01 4.60
C LEU A 70 4.13 -11.51 4.25
N GLN A 71 4.22 -12.38 5.26
CA GLN A 71 4.19 -13.83 5.05
C GLN A 71 2.84 -14.33 4.51
N TYR A 72 1.72 -13.71 4.87
CA TYR A 72 0.42 -14.05 4.27
C TYR A 72 0.35 -13.60 2.81
N LEU A 73 0.80 -12.39 2.51
CA LEU A 73 0.85 -11.88 1.13
C LEU A 73 1.77 -12.73 0.25
N ARG A 74 2.99 -13.06 0.72
CA ARG A 74 3.93 -13.92 -0.02
C ARG A 74 3.32 -15.26 -0.43
N ARG A 75 2.61 -15.92 0.48
CA ARG A 75 1.93 -17.20 0.17
C ARG A 75 0.85 -17.01 -0.89
N ASN A 76 0.06 -15.95 -0.76
CA ASN A 76 -0.97 -15.65 -1.74
C ASN A 76 -0.38 -15.35 -3.13
N PHE A 77 0.73 -14.59 -3.20
CA PHE A 77 1.45 -14.36 -4.46
C PHE A 77 1.88 -15.67 -5.11
N SER A 78 2.52 -16.57 -4.34
CA SER A 78 2.93 -17.88 -4.85
C SER A 78 1.76 -18.73 -5.35
N HIS A 79 0.58 -18.64 -4.73
CA HIS A 79 -0.62 -19.31 -5.24
C HIS A 79 -1.11 -18.72 -6.55
N ILE A 80 -1.13 -17.38 -6.67
CA ILE A 80 -1.53 -16.71 -7.91
C ILE A 80 -0.54 -16.99 -9.03
N GLU A 81 0.75 -16.90 -8.78
CA GLU A 81 1.80 -17.21 -9.77
C GLU A 81 1.62 -18.62 -10.34
N LYS A 82 1.46 -19.63 -9.47
CA LYS A 82 1.20 -21.02 -9.92
C LYS A 82 -0.08 -21.16 -10.75
N MET A 83 -1.12 -20.39 -10.44
CA MET A 83 -2.36 -20.39 -11.24
C MET A 83 -2.13 -19.73 -12.59
N LEU A 84 -1.44 -18.59 -12.63
CA LEU A 84 -1.10 -17.90 -13.87
C LEU A 84 -0.18 -18.76 -14.76
N ASP A 85 0.81 -19.44 -14.18
CA ASP A 85 1.70 -20.37 -14.89
C ASP A 85 0.91 -21.53 -15.52
N SER A 86 -0.11 -22.06 -14.83
CA SER A 86 -0.99 -23.11 -15.38
C SER A 86 -1.88 -22.63 -16.53
N LEU A 87 -2.00 -21.33 -16.70
CA LEU A 87 -2.76 -20.66 -17.76
C LEU A 87 -1.85 -20.09 -18.84
N ALA A 88 -0.55 -20.43 -18.84
CA ALA A 88 0.40 -19.94 -19.84
C ALA A 88 -0.12 -20.17 -21.27
N GLY A 89 -0.07 -19.11 -22.09
CA GLY A 89 -0.59 -19.12 -23.46
C GLY A 89 -2.09 -18.82 -23.60
N LYS A 90 -2.81 -18.59 -22.49
CA LYS A 90 -4.21 -18.12 -22.49
C LYS A 90 -4.30 -16.69 -21.96
N ASP A 91 -5.38 -16.01 -22.30
CA ASP A 91 -5.71 -14.72 -21.72
C ASP A 91 -5.90 -14.84 -20.21
N ILE A 92 -5.38 -13.87 -19.46
CA ILE A 92 -5.48 -13.87 -18.01
C ILE A 92 -6.95 -13.58 -17.64
N PRO A 93 -7.65 -14.49 -16.93
CA PRO A 93 -9.07 -14.36 -16.64
C PRO A 93 -9.28 -13.47 -15.41
N LEU A 94 -8.79 -12.23 -15.48
CA LEU A 94 -8.98 -11.20 -14.47
C LEU A 94 -9.31 -9.88 -15.17
N SER A 95 -10.30 -9.15 -14.65
CA SER A 95 -10.56 -7.80 -15.14
C SER A 95 -9.33 -6.89 -15.04
N HIS A 96 -9.19 -5.93 -15.97
CA HIS A 96 -8.10 -4.93 -15.96
C HIS A 96 -7.93 -4.25 -14.60
N LYS A 97 -9.04 -3.96 -13.90
CA LYS A 97 -9.02 -3.36 -12.56
C LYS A 97 -8.32 -4.26 -11.54
N ARG A 98 -8.61 -5.56 -11.56
CA ARG A 98 -8.00 -6.56 -10.67
C ARG A 98 -6.52 -6.74 -10.98
N LEU A 99 -6.16 -6.82 -12.26
CA LEU A 99 -4.77 -6.87 -12.70
C LEU A 99 -3.99 -5.66 -12.23
N ARG A 100 -4.49 -4.44 -12.48
CA ARG A 100 -3.86 -3.22 -11.99
C ARG A 100 -3.64 -3.25 -10.48
N GLN A 101 -4.63 -3.68 -9.71
CA GLN A 101 -4.52 -3.78 -8.25
C GLN A 101 -3.50 -4.84 -7.81
N TYR A 102 -3.41 -5.97 -8.51
CA TYR A 102 -2.42 -7.00 -8.26
C TYR A 102 -0.99 -6.44 -8.37
N TRP A 103 -0.70 -5.70 -9.44
CA TRP A 103 0.63 -5.10 -9.68
C TRP A 103 0.98 -4.02 -8.65
N ILE A 104 0.01 -3.18 -8.29
CA ILE A 104 0.18 -2.19 -7.22
C ILE A 104 0.51 -2.87 -5.88
N ILE A 105 -0.16 -4.00 -5.58
CA ILE A 105 0.05 -4.71 -4.31
C ILE A 105 1.39 -5.47 -4.31
N GLN A 106 1.85 -6.01 -5.45
CA GLN A 106 3.21 -6.54 -5.57
C GLN A 106 4.25 -5.45 -5.27
N THR A 107 4.11 -4.27 -5.88
CA THR A 107 5.02 -3.15 -5.65
C THR A 107 5.03 -2.72 -4.18
N LEU A 108 3.84 -2.59 -3.59
CA LEU A 108 3.67 -2.26 -2.18
C LEU A 108 4.28 -3.32 -1.25
N PHE A 109 4.15 -4.61 -1.60
CA PHE A 109 4.77 -5.71 -0.88
C PHE A 109 6.30 -5.60 -0.92
N ALA A 110 6.87 -5.39 -2.10
CA ALA A 110 8.32 -5.23 -2.29
C ALA A 110 8.87 -4.05 -1.46
N GLN A 111 8.20 -2.90 -1.50
CA GLN A 111 8.57 -1.73 -0.71
C GLN A 111 8.61 -2.05 0.80
N GLN A 112 7.65 -2.81 1.30
CA GLN A 112 7.54 -3.06 2.74
C GLN A 112 8.36 -4.25 3.23
N GLU A 113 8.62 -5.22 2.36
CA GLU A 113 9.67 -6.20 2.58
C GLU A 113 11.04 -5.51 2.71
N MET A 114 11.39 -4.64 1.78
CA MET A 114 12.65 -3.89 1.80
C MET A 114 12.79 -3.07 3.10
N MET A 115 11.75 -2.29 3.47
CA MET A 115 11.74 -1.53 4.73
C MET A 115 11.87 -2.44 5.96
N TYR A 116 11.22 -3.61 5.94
CA TYR A 116 11.29 -4.57 7.04
C TYR A 116 12.69 -5.15 7.23
N GLN A 117 13.32 -5.55 6.12
CA GLN A 117 14.67 -6.13 6.07
C GLN A 117 15.71 -5.08 6.50
N ASN A 118 15.68 -3.89 5.89
CA ASN A 118 16.63 -2.81 6.15
C ASN A 118 16.39 -2.07 7.47
N LYS A 119 15.35 -2.45 8.23
CA LYS A 119 14.91 -1.76 9.46
C LYS A 119 14.68 -0.26 9.24
N SER A 120 14.33 0.16 8.01
CA SER A 120 14.07 1.55 7.65
C SER A 120 12.58 1.88 7.75
N GLN A 121 12.28 3.17 7.88
CA GLN A 121 10.91 3.69 7.73
C GLN A 121 10.72 4.52 6.46
N ARG A 122 11.78 4.67 5.67
CA ARG A 122 11.81 5.42 4.42
C ARG A 122 11.81 4.46 3.23
N CYS A 123 10.99 4.80 2.25
CA CYS A 123 10.97 4.21 0.92
C CYS A 123 10.61 5.37 -0.01
N ASP A 124 11.39 5.57 -1.06
CA ASP A 124 11.05 6.54 -2.09
C ASP A 124 9.84 6.01 -2.88
N ASP A 125 9.02 6.92 -3.40
CA ASP A 125 7.74 6.59 -4.08
C ASP A 125 6.81 5.64 -3.30
N ARG A 126 6.82 5.76 -1.97
CA ARG A 126 6.06 4.84 -1.11
C ARG A 126 4.58 4.83 -1.45
N ILE A 127 4.05 3.66 -1.77
CA ILE A 127 2.62 3.44 -1.98
C ILE A 127 1.92 3.44 -0.62
N VAL A 128 1.00 4.39 -0.45
CA VAL A 128 0.22 4.59 0.77
C VAL A 128 -1.24 4.22 0.60
N SER A 129 -1.72 4.13 -0.64
CA SER A 129 -3.09 3.78 -1.00
C SER A 129 -3.13 2.92 -2.26
N ILE A 130 -3.89 1.82 -2.23
CA ILE A 130 -4.07 0.94 -3.40
C ILE A 130 -5.00 1.60 -4.43
N SER A 131 -6.03 2.31 -3.97
CA SER A 131 -6.98 2.99 -4.86
C SER A 131 -6.31 4.16 -5.58
N GLN A 132 -5.42 4.86 -4.88
CA GLN A 132 -4.70 6.03 -5.39
C GLN A 132 -3.19 5.83 -5.20
N PRO A 133 -2.56 5.00 -6.05
CA PRO A 133 -1.15 4.64 -5.90
C PRO A 133 -0.21 5.79 -6.25
N HIS A 134 -0.67 6.87 -6.90
CA HIS A 134 0.10 8.07 -7.21
C HIS A 134 0.19 9.05 -6.03
N VAL A 135 -0.66 8.91 -5.01
CA VAL A 135 -0.60 9.76 -3.82
C VAL A 135 0.68 9.45 -3.07
N ARG A 136 1.46 10.48 -2.72
CA ARG A 136 2.73 10.35 -2.01
C ARG A 136 2.65 10.91 -0.58
N PRO A 137 3.41 10.35 0.36
CA PRO A 137 3.62 10.97 1.66
C PRO A 137 4.57 12.18 1.53
N ILE A 138 4.14 13.35 1.97
CA ILE A 138 4.93 14.58 1.94
C ILE A 138 5.29 14.97 3.37
N ILE A 139 6.59 15.02 3.69
CA ILE A 139 7.07 15.45 5.02
C ILE A 139 6.92 16.97 5.13
N ARG A 140 6.17 17.45 6.13
CA ARG A 140 6.08 18.88 6.45
C ARG A 140 6.82 19.16 7.76
N GLY A 141 7.56 20.27 7.81
CA GLY A 141 8.26 20.74 9.02
C GLY A 141 7.36 21.32 10.12
N LYS A 142 6.04 21.08 10.09
CA LYS A 142 5.09 21.66 11.06
C LYS A 142 5.01 20.79 12.33
N LEU A 143 5.01 21.45 13.49
CA LEU A 143 5.11 20.85 14.83
C LEU A 143 4.10 19.71 15.11
N ASN A 144 2.90 19.76 14.48
CA ASN A 144 1.77 18.87 14.82
C ASN A 144 1.47 17.77 13.78
N LYS A 145 1.92 17.88 12.53
CA LYS A 145 1.68 16.89 11.47
C LYS A 145 2.94 16.70 10.64
N ALA A 146 3.64 15.61 10.90
CA ALA A 146 4.91 15.30 10.24
C ALA A 146 4.74 14.93 8.76
N VAL A 147 3.57 14.39 8.35
CA VAL A 147 3.31 13.95 6.97
C VAL A 147 1.90 14.34 6.53
N GLU A 148 1.78 14.94 5.35
CA GLU A 148 0.52 15.24 4.66
C GLU A 148 0.39 14.34 3.41
N PHE A 149 -0.85 14.16 2.95
CA PHE A 149 -1.19 13.38 1.75
C PHE A 149 -2.12 14.24 0.89
N GLY A 150 -1.79 14.44 -0.38
CA GLY A 150 -2.58 15.29 -1.26
C GLY A 150 -1.74 15.88 -2.39
N ALA A 151 -2.40 16.40 -3.41
CA ALA A 151 -1.74 17.21 -4.41
C ALA A 151 -1.29 18.52 -3.76
N LYS A 152 -0.06 18.93 -4.01
CA LYS A 152 0.38 20.30 -3.81
C LYS A 152 -0.09 21.15 -4.99
N LEU A 153 -0.65 22.29 -4.65
CA LEU A 153 -1.11 23.33 -5.57
C LEU A 153 -0.24 24.55 -5.36
N SER A 154 0.37 25.07 -6.42
CA SER A 154 0.90 26.44 -6.46
C SER A 154 -0.12 27.34 -7.15
N PHE A 155 -0.24 28.57 -6.66
CA PHE A 155 -1.06 29.58 -7.28
C PHE A 155 -0.37 30.94 -7.23
N SER A 156 -0.51 31.70 -8.31
CA SER A 156 -0.07 33.07 -8.44
C SER A 156 -1.27 34.00 -8.31
N LEU A 157 -1.06 35.18 -7.73
CA LEU A 157 -2.09 36.21 -7.65
C LEU A 157 -1.76 37.28 -8.69
N THR A 158 -2.63 37.43 -9.68
CA THR A 158 -2.50 38.50 -10.68
C THR A 158 -2.78 39.86 -10.02
N ALA A 159 -2.28 40.95 -10.59
CA ALA A 159 -2.53 42.32 -10.12
C ALA A 159 -4.03 42.62 -9.90
N ASP A 160 -4.89 42.00 -10.69
CA ASP A 160 -6.36 42.11 -10.59
C ASP A 160 -6.99 41.22 -9.51
N LYS A 161 -6.19 40.69 -8.58
CA LYS A 161 -6.63 39.80 -7.48
C LYS A 161 -7.26 38.47 -7.93
N ILE A 162 -6.96 38.04 -9.16
CA ILE A 162 -7.35 36.72 -9.67
C ILE A 162 -6.26 35.72 -9.28
N ALA A 163 -6.67 34.63 -8.61
CA ALA A 163 -5.78 33.53 -8.28
C ALA A 163 -5.74 32.53 -9.44
N CYS A 164 -4.58 32.33 -10.06
CA CYS A 164 -4.33 31.38 -11.14
C CYS A 164 -3.58 30.17 -10.58
N VAL A 165 -3.98 28.95 -10.96
CA VAL A 165 -3.28 27.72 -10.55
C VAL A 165 -2.14 27.48 -11.53
N ASP A 166 -0.91 27.51 -11.04
CA ASP A 166 0.29 27.36 -11.89
C ASP A 166 0.65 25.89 -12.06
N GLU A 167 0.79 25.15 -10.95
CA GLU A 167 1.13 23.72 -11.00
C GLU A 167 0.39 22.89 -9.94
N LEU A 168 -0.06 21.70 -10.37
CA LEU A 168 -0.61 20.65 -9.52
C LEU A 168 0.32 19.44 -9.56
N ARG A 169 1.02 19.16 -8.45
CA ARG A 169 1.97 18.03 -8.34
C ARG A 169 1.69 17.18 -7.11
N TRP A 170 2.02 15.89 -7.17
CA TRP A 170 1.90 14.98 -6.03
C TRP A 170 3.22 14.76 -5.28
N ASP A 171 4.32 15.30 -5.82
CA ASP A 171 5.65 15.26 -5.21
C ASP A 171 5.96 16.55 -4.45
N ALA A 172 6.94 16.46 -3.55
CA ALA A 172 7.43 17.63 -2.84
C ALA A 172 8.22 18.54 -3.80
N PHE A 173 7.69 19.72 -4.11
CA PHE A 173 8.46 20.81 -4.72
C PHE A 173 8.75 21.93 -3.71
N ASN A 174 9.82 22.69 -3.95
CA ASN A 174 10.25 23.84 -3.17
C ASN A 174 9.71 25.12 -3.82
N GLU A 175 8.84 25.84 -3.11
CA GLU A 175 8.18 27.07 -3.58
C GLU A 175 9.18 28.22 -3.80
N ALA A 176 10.36 28.19 -3.18
CA ALA A 176 11.39 29.22 -3.33
C ALA A 176 12.12 29.22 -4.70
N ARG A 177 11.76 28.30 -5.61
CA ARG A 177 12.31 28.20 -6.97
C ARG A 177 11.28 28.54 -8.06
N ILE A 178 10.08 28.96 -7.68
CA ILE A 178 9.02 29.40 -8.59
C ILE A 178 8.98 30.93 -8.55
#